data_AF-A0A835CJX5-F1
#
_entry.id   AF-A0A835CJX5-F1
#
_cell.length_a   1.000
_cell.length_b   1.000
_cell.length_c   1.000
_cell.angle_alpha   90.00
_cell.angle_beta   90.00
_cell.angle_gamma   90.00
#
_symmetry.space_group_name_H-M   'P 1'
#
loop_
_entity.id
_entity.type
_entity.pdbx_description
1 polymer ?
#
loop_
_entity_poly.entity_id
_entity_poly.type
_entity_poly.pdbx_seq_one_letter_code
_entity_poly.pdbx_strand_id
1 'polypeptide(L)'
;MKNLKRHKDEDLLKGQAVKNQKALWYKILELRFLLQKPFSSSNRLPKEPARSSLYDSDEGVSVAYSDLLTSSKETLDSILELQEALLAKNPSITQTADGSERASKHLDTSKDLDDKFDEEWSQISQMHKRIVSYRDKSINKWQRMTQVTTGAAAIKGKLQAFNQDISDQVASYMRDPSRMIKQMQLRRSAVSIFGYMTWFEFNFVQETRTDGDPELLDDTEFYQQLLKEFFETVDPTSSEKAFYAMKRMQPKKRKIVDRRASKSRKIRYHVHEKIVNFMAPKPMNLPPMAPKLFENLFGLRTQKSSAEVS
;
A
#
# COMPACT_ATOMS: atom_id res chain seq x y z
N MET A 1 19.67 48.95 -26.72
CA MET A 1 20.56 48.20 -25.79
C MET A 1 19.96 47.91 -24.40
N LYS A 2 19.13 48.78 -23.78
CA LYS A 2 18.51 48.52 -22.46
C LYS A 2 17.57 47.29 -22.43
N ASN A 3 16.73 47.11 -23.45
CA ASN A 3 15.81 45.95 -23.53
C ASN A 3 16.55 44.61 -23.65
N LEU A 4 17.69 44.57 -24.34
CA LEU A 4 18.49 43.36 -24.50
C LEU A 4 19.19 42.93 -23.20
N LYS A 5 19.61 43.91 -22.37
CA LYS A 5 20.15 43.63 -21.03
C LYS A 5 19.06 43.12 -20.08
N ARG A 6 17.88 43.76 -20.10
CA ARG A 6 16.72 43.34 -19.31
C ARG A 6 16.27 41.90 -19.62
N HIS A 7 16.21 41.51 -20.90
CA HIS A 7 15.90 40.14 -21.27
C HIS A 7 16.95 39.13 -20.78
N LYS A 8 18.24 39.48 -20.83
CA LYS A 8 19.31 38.62 -20.29
C LYS A 8 19.20 38.42 -18.78
N ASP A 9 18.90 39.49 -18.05
CA ASP A 9 18.72 39.43 -16.59
C ASP A 9 17.48 38.60 -16.22
N GLU A 10 16.37 38.77 -16.96
CA GLU A 10 15.16 37.97 -16.79
C GLU A 10 15.39 36.48 -17.08
N ASP A 11 16.13 36.14 -18.14
CA ASP A 11 16.44 34.75 -18.47
C ASP A 11 17.42 34.12 -17.48
N LEU A 12 18.35 34.91 -16.92
CA LEU A 12 19.22 34.46 -15.83
C LEU A 12 18.42 34.13 -14.58
N LEU A 13 17.45 34.99 -14.20
CA LEU A 13 16.56 34.74 -13.07
C LEU A 13 15.68 33.50 -13.29
N LYS A 14 15.13 33.32 -14.49
CA LYS A 14 14.38 32.09 -14.85
C LYS A 14 15.27 30.86 -14.73
N GLY A 15 16.50 30.93 -15.26
CA GLY A 15 17.47 29.83 -15.16
C GLY A 15 17.76 29.45 -13.71
N GLN A 16 17.93 30.43 -12.83
CA GLN A 16 18.13 30.18 -11.40
C GLN A 16 16.88 29.57 -10.74
N ALA A 17 15.68 30.06 -11.08
CA ALA A 17 14.44 29.51 -10.57
C ALA A 17 14.26 28.03 -10.98
N VAL A 18 14.56 27.68 -12.22
CA VAL A 18 14.50 26.28 -12.71
C VAL A 18 15.51 25.40 -11.98
N LYS A 19 16.74 25.88 -11.74
CA LYS A 19 17.75 25.16 -10.94
C LYS A 19 17.25 24.87 -9.52
N ASN A 20 16.67 25.87 -8.87
CA ASN A 20 16.14 25.74 -7.51
C ASN A 20 14.95 24.78 -7.46
N GLN A 21 14.02 24.85 -8.42
CA GLN A 21 12.89 23.93 -8.53
C GLN A 21 13.35 22.48 -8.70
N LYS A 22 14.36 22.26 -9.56
CA LYS A 22 14.95 20.94 -9.78
C LYS A 22 15.62 20.39 -8.53
N ALA A 23 16.36 21.24 -7.80
CA ALA A 23 16.96 20.87 -6.53
C ALA A 23 15.92 20.48 -5.47
N LEU A 24 14.83 21.25 -5.35
CA LEU A 24 13.73 20.95 -4.45
C LEU A 24 13.05 19.62 -4.81
N TRP A 25 12.77 19.40 -6.11
CA TRP A 25 12.19 18.16 -6.60
C TRP A 25 13.04 16.94 -6.21
N TYR A 26 14.35 16.99 -6.44
CA TYR A 26 15.25 15.90 -6.06
C TYR A 26 15.28 15.64 -4.56
N LYS A 27 15.21 16.68 -3.73
CA LYS A 27 15.18 16.53 -2.27
C LYS A 27 13.87 15.89 -1.78
N ILE A 28 12.73 16.27 -2.36
CA ILE A 28 11.43 15.65 -2.05
C ILE A 28 11.42 14.18 -2.50
N LEU A 29 12.01 13.88 -3.65
CA LEU A 29 12.11 12.53 -4.15
C LEU A 29 13.02 11.65 -3.28
N GLU A 30 14.16 12.18 -2.82
CA GLU A 30 15.04 11.55 -1.84
C GLU A 30 14.30 11.22 -0.55
N LEU A 31 13.54 12.18 0.00
CA LEU A 31 12.68 11.96 1.17
C LEU A 31 11.70 10.80 0.94
N ARG A 32 11.02 10.76 -0.22
CA ARG A 32 10.10 9.66 -0.56
C ARG A 32 10.84 8.31 -0.63
N PHE A 33 12.05 8.26 -1.17
CA PHE A 33 12.85 7.04 -1.24
C PHE A 33 13.27 6.54 0.15
N LEU A 34 13.65 7.44 1.05
CA LEU A 34 13.98 7.10 2.44
C LEU A 34 12.75 6.53 3.19
N LEU A 35 11.57 7.08 2.94
CA LEU A 35 10.31 6.61 3.53
C LEU A 35 9.85 5.22 3.03
N GLN A 36 10.37 4.73 1.89
CA GLN A 36 9.91 3.47 1.30
C GLN A 36 10.08 2.25 2.23
N LYS A 37 11.21 2.16 2.93
CA LYS A 37 11.50 1.01 3.79
C LYS A 37 10.64 1.02 5.07
N PRO A 38 10.53 2.14 5.81
CA PRO A 38 9.57 2.26 6.90
C PRO A 38 8.13 1.96 6.45
N PHE A 39 7.69 2.54 5.34
CA PHE A 39 6.35 2.33 4.78
C PHE A 39 6.06 0.86 4.43
N SER A 40 6.98 0.18 3.76
CA SER A 40 6.81 -1.25 3.47
C SER A 40 6.90 -2.14 4.71
N SER A 41 7.59 -1.68 5.77
CA SER A 41 7.72 -2.42 7.02
C SER A 41 6.49 -2.26 7.92
N SER A 42 5.80 -1.10 7.89
CA SER A 42 4.57 -0.89 8.66
C SER A 42 3.46 -1.86 8.25
N ASN A 43 3.39 -2.22 6.96
CA ASN A 43 2.50 -3.25 6.42
C ASN A 43 2.72 -4.67 7.00
N ARG A 44 3.74 -4.87 7.84
CA ARG A 44 4.04 -6.13 8.51
C ARG A 44 3.70 -6.11 9.99
N LEU A 45 3.31 -4.96 10.54
CA LEU A 45 3.00 -4.83 11.96
C LEU A 45 1.88 -5.80 12.34
N PRO A 46 1.96 -6.40 13.55
CA PRO A 46 0.88 -7.22 14.09
C PRO A 46 -0.46 -6.49 14.08
N LYS A 47 -1.50 -7.23 13.76
CA LYS A 47 -2.90 -6.77 13.78
C LYS A 47 -3.60 -7.25 15.03
N GLU A 48 -4.72 -6.65 15.38
CA GLU A 48 -5.54 -7.17 16.47
C GLU A 48 -6.07 -8.59 16.14
N PRO A 49 -6.17 -9.49 17.13
CA PRO A 49 -5.84 -9.32 18.56
C PRO A 49 -4.35 -9.57 18.90
N ALA A 50 -3.53 -9.99 17.93
CA ALA A 50 -2.13 -10.34 18.17
C ALA A 50 -1.29 -9.12 18.59
N ARG A 51 -1.64 -7.92 18.11
CA ARG A 51 -1.01 -6.66 18.52
C ARG A 51 -1.13 -6.44 20.02
N SER A 52 -2.35 -6.44 20.58
CA SER A 52 -2.56 -6.25 22.02
C SER A 52 -1.86 -7.33 22.83
N SER A 53 -1.98 -8.60 22.42
CA SER A 53 -1.29 -9.70 23.12
C SER A 53 0.23 -9.52 23.16
N LEU A 54 0.86 -9.09 22.05
CA LEU A 54 2.31 -8.83 22.01
C LEU A 54 2.71 -7.59 22.82
N TYR A 55 1.87 -6.56 22.79
CA TYR A 55 2.07 -5.33 23.55
C TYR A 55 2.04 -5.58 25.06
N ASP A 56 1.08 -6.37 25.53
CA ASP A 56 0.90 -6.66 26.96
C ASP A 56 1.89 -7.71 27.50
N SER A 57 2.46 -8.55 26.61
CA SER A 57 3.34 -9.66 27.02
C SER A 57 4.81 -9.26 27.20
N ASP A 58 5.27 -8.19 26.56
CA ASP A 58 6.69 -7.82 26.53
C ASP A 58 6.86 -6.29 26.65
N GLU A 59 7.48 -5.86 27.75
CA GLU A 59 7.74 -4.44 28.04
C GLU A 59 8.61 -3.77 26.96
N GLY A 60 9.58 -4.50 26.39
CA GLY A 60 10.41 -3.99 25.31
C GLY A 60 9.62 -3.76 24.03
N VAL A 61 8.63 -4.59 23.75
CA VAL A 61 7.68 -4.38 22.64
C VAL A 61 6.82 -3.15 22.91
N SER A 62 6.29 -2.98 24.13
CA SER A 62 5.50 -1.81 24.52
C SER A 62 6.28 -0.49 24.33
N VAL A 63 7.52 -0.42 24.84
CA VAL A 63 8.42 0.73 24.65
C VAL A 63 8.69 0.98 23.16
N ALA A 64 9.01 -0.07 22.38
CA ALA A 64 9.26 0.08 20.95
C ALA A 64 8.05 0.60 20.17
N TYR A 65 6.82 0.22 20.54
CA TYR A 65 5.60 0.78 19.95
C TYR A 65 5.41 2.27 20.29
N SER A 66 5.70 2.66 21.54
CA SER A 66 5.66 4.07 21.97
C SER A 66 6.69 4.91 21.22
N ASP A 67 7.91 4.41 21.08
CA ASP A 67 8.98 5.07 20.32
C ASP A 67 8.63 5.19 18.83
N LEU A 68 8.06 4.14 18.24
CA LEU A 68 7.59 4.15 16.86
C LEU A 68 6.49 5.22 16.65
N LEU A 69 5.51 5.30 17.55
CA LEU A 69 4.44 6.30 17.48
C LEU A 69 5.00 7.72 17.58
N THR A 70 5.89 7.95 18.55
CA THR A 70 6.55 9.25 18.77
C THR A 70 7.37 9.66 17.55
N SER A 71 8.25 8.79 17.06
CA SER A 71 9.08 9.07 15.88
C SER A 71 8.25 9.27 14.60
N SER A 72 7.15 8.53 14.44
CA SER A 72 6.23 8.71 13.32
C SER A 72 5.56 10.08 13.36
N LYS A 73 5.14 10.52 14.55
CA LYS A 73 4.54 11.83 14.76
C LYS A 73 5.52 12.96 14.48
N GLU A 74 6.72 12.92 15.06
CA GLU A 74 7.77 13.92 14.81
C GLU A 74 8.12 14.03 13.31
N THR A 75 8.10 12.90 12.60
CA THR A 75 8.32 12.87 11.15
C THR A 75 7.18 13.58 10.40
N LEU A 76 5.92 13.35 10.79
CA LEU A 76 4.76 14.02 10.20
C LEU A 76 4.80 15.53 10.47
N ASP A 77 5.08 15.93 11.71
CA ASP A 77 5.21 17.33 12.11
C ASP A 77 6.31 18.04 11.29
N SER A 78 7.48 17.39 11.15
CA SER A 78 8.58 17.92 10.31
C SER A 78 8.18 18.09 8.84
N ILE A 79 7.37 17.19 8.28
CA ILE A 79 6.86 17.30 6.90
C ILE A 79 5.87 18.45 6.79
N LEU A 80 5.00 18.64 7.79
CA LEU A 80 4.03 19.74 7.82
C LEU A 80 4.74 21.10 7.94
N GLU A 81 5.73 21.23 8.83
CA GLU A 81 6.57 22.43 8.95
C GLU A 81 7.29 22.77 7.64
N LEU A 82 7.82 21.75 6.96
CA LEU A 82 8.43 21.93 5.64
C LEU A 82 7.40 22.44 4.61
N GLN A 83 6.19 21.88 4.60
CA GLN A 83 5.12 22.36 3.72
C GLN A 83 4.75 23.81 4.02
N GLU A 84 4.61 24.19 5.29
CA GLU A 84 4.35 25.57 5.69
C GLU A 84 5.45 26.52 5.25
N ALA A 85 6.71 26.15 5.45
CA ALA A 85 7.85 26.95 5.00
C ALA A 85 7.84 27.14 3.48
N LEU A 86 7.52 26.09 2.71
CA LEU A 86 7.42 26.17 1.25
C LEU A 86 6.25 27.05 0.79
N LEU A 87 5.11 26.97 1.50
CA LEU A 87 3.95 27.82 1.23
C LEU A 87 4.26 29.30 1.52
N ALA A 88 4.88 29.60 2.66
CA ALA A 88 5.25 30.96 3.04
C ALA A 88 6.22 31.61 2.04
N LYS A 89 7.07 30.80 1.40
CA LYS A 89 7.99 31.25 0.34
C LYS A 89 7.33 31.40 -1.04
N ASN A 90 6.05 31.05 -1.19
CA ASN A 90 5.31 31.18 -2.44
C ASN A 90 4.01 31.99 -2.27
N PRO A 91 4.08 33.34 -2.34
CA PRO A 91 2.92 34.22 -2.19
C PRO A 91 1.82 34.01 -3.24
N SER A 92 2.13 33.33 -4.36
CA SER A 92 1.13 33.04 -5.37
C SER A 92 0.10 32.02 -4.88
N ILE A 93 0.43 31.22 -3.87
CA ILE A 93 -0.48 30.21 -3.32
C ILE A 93 -1.59 30.90 -2.51
N THR A 94 -1.23 31.83 -1.63
CA THR A 94 -2.20 32.58 -0.80
C THR A 94 -3.14 33.44 -1.65
N GLN A 95 -2.63 34.09 -2.70
CA GLN A 95 -3.46 34.89 -3.63
C GLN A 95 -4.50 34.06 -4.40
N THR A 96 -4.27 32.76 -4.59
CA THR A 96 -5.22 31.88 -5.29
C THR A 96 -6.30 31.27 -4.41
N ALA A 97 -6.17 31.40 -3.08
CA ALA A 97 -7.14 30.88 -2.11
C ALA A 97 -8.38 31.79 -2.00
N ASP A 98 -8.20 33.12 -2.02
CA ASP A 98 -9.29 34.10 -1.85
C ASP A 98 -10.34 34.11 -2.97
N GLY A 99 -10.03 33.57 -4.15
CA GLY A 99 -10.95 33.57 -5.30
C GLY A 99 -11.84 32.33 -5.44
N SER A 100 -11.73 31.33 -4.54
CA SER A 100 -12.26 29.98 -4.78
C SER A 100 -13.03 29.39 -3.60
N GLU A 101 -13.93 30.16 -2.98
CA GLU A 101 -14.84 29.64 -1.95
C GLU A 101 -15.86 28.60 -2.47
N ARG A 102 -15.93 28.33 -3.78
CA ARG A 102 -16.99 27.48 -4.37
C ARG A 102 -16.66 25.99 -4.56
N ALA A 103 -15.42 25.52 -4.33
CA ALA A 103 -15.02 24.16 -4.74
C ALA A 103 -14.78 23.14 -3.62
N SER A 104 -14.81 23.54 -2.34
CA SER A 104 -14.45 22.65 -1.21
C SER A 104 -15.67 22.22 -0.38
N LYS A 105 -16.60 21.45 -0.99
CA LYS A 105 -17.72 20.81 -0.26
C LYS A 105 -17.61 19.29 -0.12
N HIS A 106 -16.46 18.68 -0.45
CA HIS A 106 -16.38 17.21 -0.61
C HIS A 106 -15.33 16.54 0.30
N LEU A 107 -15.19 17.00 1.53
CA LEU A 107 -14.39 16.29 2.54
C LEU A 107 -15.20 16.24 3.83
N ASP A 108 -16.34 15.54 3.78
CA ASP A 108 -16.99 15.03 4.99
C ASP A 108 -16.24 13.74 5.39
N THR A 109 -15.30 13.89 6.31
CA THR A 109 -14.62 12.77 6.95
C THR A 109 -15.59 12.09 7.91
N SER A 110 -15.75 10.78 7.76
CA SER A 110 -16.57 9.91 8.61
C SER A 110 -16.15 10.03 10.09
N LYS A 111 -17.10 10.41 10.96
CA LYS A 111 -16.94 10.59 12.42
C LYS A 111 -16.94 9.25 13.17
N ASP A 112 -15.93 8.41 12.97
CA ASP A 112 -15.86 7.17 13.78
C ASP A 112 -14.43 6.68 14.06
N LEU A 113 -13.52 7.59 14.43
CA LEU A 113 -12.25 7.25 15.09
C LEU A 113 -11.85 8.32 16.12
N ASP A 114 -11.01 7.91 17.07
CA ASP A 114 -10.48 8.64 18.23
C ASP A 114 -10.17 10.14 17.98
N ASP A 115 -10.79 11.03 18.77
CA ASP A 115 -10.81 12.51 18.61
C ASP A 115 -9.41 13.13 18.35
N LYS A 116 -8.34 12.49 18.83
CA LYS A 116 -6.95 12.97 18.66
C LYS A 116 -6.36 12.64 17.28
N PHE A 117 -6.65 11.46 16.74
CA PHE A 117 -6.24 11.11 15.37
C PHE A 117 -6.97 12.00 14.35
N ASP A 118 -8.23 12.34 14.64
CA ASP A 118 -9.01 13.26 13.83
C ASP A 118 -8.40 14.67 13.77
N GLU A 119 -7.78 15.16 14.85
CA GLU A 119 -7.08 16.45 14.85
C GLU A 119 -5.80 16.42 13.99
N GLU A 120 -4.95 15.39 14.11
CA GLU A 120 -3.74 15.26 13.31
C GLU A 120 -4.07 15.14 11.81
N TRP A 121 -5.09 14.35 11.46
CA TRP A 121 -5.59 14.26 10.09
C TRP A 121 -6.23 15.56 9.60
N SER A 122 -6.89 16.31 10.48
CA SER A 122 -7.48 17.61 10.18
C SER A 122 -6.41 18.62 9.74
N GLN A 123 -5.27 18.66 10.43
CA GLN A 123 -4.14 19.54 10.08
C GLN A 123 -3.60 19.22 8.68
N ILE A 124 -3.36 17.94 8.38
CA ILE A 124 -2.92 17.49 7.05
C ILE A 124 -3.96 17.88 5.98
N SER A 125 -5.24 17.63 6.25
CA SER A 125 -6.34 17.97 5.34
C SER A 125 -6.42 19.48 5.07
N GLN A 126 -6.28 20.30 6.11
CA GLN A 126 -6.26 21.76 5.98
C GLN A 126 -5.08 22.24 5.14
N MET A 127 -3.90 21.66 5.33
CA MET A 127 -2.71 21.97 4.53
C MET A 127 -2.95 21.67 3.05
N HIS A 128 -3.52 20.50 2.74
CA HIS A 128 -3.87 20.14 1.37
C HIS A 128 -4.90 21.11 0.78
N LYS A 129 -5.96 21.49 1.53
CA LYS A 129 -6.98 22.45 1.09
C LYS A 129 -6.37 23.80 0.68
N ARG A 130 -5.40 24.32 1.44
CA ARG A 130 -4.72 25.59 1.15
C ARG A 130 -4.00 25.59 -0.21
N ILE A 131 -3.47 24.46 -0.64
CA ILE A 131 -2.70 24.36 -1.90
C ILE A 131 -3.54 23.94 -3.12
N VAL A 132 -4.74 23.36 -2.94
CA VAL A 132 -5.55 22.79 -4.05
C VAL A 132 -5.70 23.74 -5.25
N SER A 133 -6.18 24.97 -5.02
CA SER A 133 -6.44 25.96 -6.08
C SER A 133 -5.17 26.27 -6.89
N TYR A 134 -4.04 26.49 -6.20
CA TYR A 134 -2.77 26.76 -6.84
C TYR A 134 -2.23 25.54 -7.60
N ARG A 135 -2.29 24.36 -6.99
CA ARG A 135 -1.85 23.09 -7.56
C ARG A 135 -2.58 22.83 -8.88
N ASP A 136 -3.90 22.88 -8.87
CA ASP A 136 -4.72 22.55 -10.03
C ASP A 136 -4.50 23.54 -11.17
N LYS A 137 -4.48 24.84 -10.87
CA LYS A 137 -4.15 25.89 -11.87
C LYS A 137 -2.77 25.67 -12.47
N SER A 138 -1.77 25.35 -11.65
CA SER A 138 -0.39 25.15 -12.10
C SER A 138 -0.25 23.91 -12.96
N ILE A 139 -0.82 22.77 -12.53
CA ILE A 139 -0.80 21.51 -13.28
C ILE A 139 -1.51 21.68 -14.63
N ASN A 140 -2.72 22.25 -14.66
CA ASN A 140 -3.48 22.41 -15.90
C ASN A 140 -2.79 23.38 -16.86
N LYS A 141 -2.15 24.45 -16.33
CA LYS A 141 -1.33 25.35 -17.13
C LYS A 141 -0.18 24.59 -17.81
N TRP A 142 0.59 23.82 -17.05
CA TRP A 142 1.72 23.07 -17.60
C TRP A 142 1.29 21.95 -18.55
N GLN A 143 0.19 21.26 -18.26
CA GLN A 143 -0.43 20.31 -19.19
C GLN A 143 -0.72 20.97 -20.55
N ARG A 144 -1.41 22.13 -20.55
CA ARG A 144 -1.75 22.85 -21.78
C ARG A 144 -0.50 23.31 -22.53
N MET A 145 0.49 23.85 -21.82
CA MET A 145 1.77 24.25 -22.42
C MET A 145 2.48 23.06 -23.07
N THR A 146 2.56 21.92 -22.40
CA THR A 146 3.19 20.71 -22.95
C THR A 146 2.43 20.19 -24.18
N GLN A 147 1.10 20.20 -24.16
CA GLN A 147 0.28 19.79 -25.31
C GLN A 147 0.48 20.68 -26.54
N VAL A 148 0.62 21.99 -26.34
CA VAL A 148 0.90 22.95 -27.41
C VAL A 148 2.29 22.72 -27.99
N THR A 149 3.31 22.60 -27.13
CA THR A 149 4.71 22.43 -27.55
C THR A 149 4.96 21.11 -28.27
N THR A 150 4.30 20.03 -27.88
CA THR A 150 4.48 18.69 -28.46
C THR A 150 3.66 18.44 -29.73
N GLY A 151 2.80 19.40 -30.13
CA GLY A 151 1.86 19.21 -31.25
C GLY A 151 0.72 18.22 -30.94
N ALA A 152 0.67 17.66 -29.73
CA ALA A 152 -0.37 16.71 -29.31
C ALA A 152 -1.78 17.34 -29.32
N ALA A 153 -1.88 18.67 -29.28
CA ALA A 153 -3.13 19.40 -29.49
C ALA A 153 -3.78 19.12 -30.87
N ALA A 154 -3.01 18.79 -31.91
CA ALA A 154 -3.54 18.44 -33.23
C ALA A 154 -4.14 17.01 -33.30
N ILE A 155 -3.81 16.15 -32.33
CA ILE A 155 -4.26 14.75 -32.24
C ILE A 155 -5.59 14.62 -31.46
N LYS A 156 -6.08 15.73 -30.86
CA LYS A 156 -7.26 15.82 -29.97
C LYS A 156 -8.60 15.34 -30.54
N GLY A 157 -8.72 15.17 -31.86
CA GLY A 157 -10.00 14.80 -32.49
C GLY A 157 -10.54 13.41 -32.13
N LYS A 158 -9.72 12.50 -31.55
CA LYS A 158 -10.08 11.07 -31.43
C LYS A 158 -10.25 10.53 -30.00
N LEU A 159 -9.89 11.26 -28.94
CA LEU A 159 -9.92 10.72 -27.56
C LEU A 159 -10.42 11.76 -26.54
N GLN A 160 -11.61 11.55 -25.97
CA GLN A 160 -12.25 12.42 -24.97
C GLN A 160 -11.38 12.66 -23.72
N ALA A 161 -10.59 11.67 -23.29
CA ALA A 161 -9.71 11.80 -22.12
C ALA A 161 -8.60 12.86 -22.31
N PHE A 162 -8.21 13.18 -23.54
CA PHE A 162 -7.20 14.23 -23.80
C PHE A 162 -7.78 15.65 -23.83
N ASN A 163 -9.11 15.78 -23.74
CA ASN A 163 -9.81 17.07 -23.79
C ASN A 163 -10.18 17.62 -22.40
N GLN A 164 -9.91 16.88 -21.32
CA GLN A 164 -10.14 17.33 -19.95
C GLN A 164 -8.84 17.74 -19.26
N ASP A 165 -8.93 18.71 -18.36
CA ASP A 165 -7.83 19.08 -17.48
C ASP A 165 -7.48 17.89 -16.56
N ILE A 166 -6.19 17.71 -16.24
CA ILE A 166 -5.73 16.61 -15.37
C ILE A 166 -6.43 16.63 -14.01
N SER A 167 -6.66 17.83 -13.45
CA SER A 167 -7.39 17.98 -12.19
C SER A 167 -8.79 17.37 -12.26
N ASP A 168 -9.50 17.55 -13.37
CA ASP A 168 -10.86 17.04 -13.56
C ASP A 168 -10.88 15.53 -13.76
N GLN A 169 -9.87 15.00 -14.47
CA GLN A 169 -9.70 13.56 -14.64
C GLN A 169 -9.44 12.87 -13.29
N VAL A 170 -8.55 13.44 -12.48
CA VAL A 170 -8.28 12.95 -11.12
C VAL A 170 -9.54 13.06 -10.27
N ALA A 171 -10.22 14.22 -10.27
CA ALA A 171 -11.45 14.41 -9.49
C ALA A 171 -12.55 13.41 -9.89
N SER A 172 -12.71 13.12 -11.19
CA SER A 172 -13.66 12.12 -11.69
C SER A 172 -13.32 10.71 -11.21
N TYR A 173 -12.03 10.34 -11.28
CA TYR A 173 -11.56 9.04 -10.78
C TYR A 173 -11.74 8.90 -9.26
N MET A 174 -11.51 10.00 -8.52
CA MET A 174 -11.67 10.06 -7.06
C MET A 174 -13.13 10.03 -6.60
N ARG A 175 -14.13 10.13 -7.50
CA ARG A 175 -15.55 9.93 -7.13
C ARG A 175 -15.84 8.50 -6.69
N ASP A 176 -15.14 7.53 -7.27
CA ASP A 176 -15.21 6.12 -6.86
C ASP A 176 -13.79 5.52 -6.83
N PRO A 177 -13.03 5.73 -5.74
CA PRO A 177 -11.68 5.21 -5.61
C PRO A 177 -11.66 3.72 -5.27
N SER A 178 -12.81 3.05 -5.17
CA SER A 178 -12.94 1.66 -4.67
C SER A 178 -12.01 0.68 -5.39
N ARG A 179 -11.91 0.82 -6.72
CA ARG A 179 -11.02 -0.02 -7.52
C ARG A 179 -9.55 0.19 -7.18
N MET A 180 -9.13 1.44 -6.99
CA MET A 180 -7.77 1.80 -6.63
C MET A 180 -7.43 1.28 -5.23
N ILE A 181 -8.31 1.53 -4.27
CA ILE A 181 -8.16 1.09 -2.88
C ILE A 181 -8.00 -0.43 -2.84
N LYS A 182 -8.88 -1.18 -3.51
CA LYS A 182 -8.77 -2.64 -3.64
C LYS A 182 -7.43 -3.06 -4.23
N GLN A 183 -6.94 -2.37 -5.25
CA GLN A 183 -5.64 -2.67 -5.86
C GLN A 183 -4.45 -2.43 -4.92
N MET A 184 -4.53 -1.42 -4.05
CA MET A 184 -3.50 -1.11 -3.04
C MET A 184 -3.58 -2.06 -1.83
N GLN A 185 -4.77 -2.60 -1.55
CA GLN A 185 -5.02 -3.58 -0.48
C GLN A 185 -4.70 -5.03 -0.91
N LEU A 186 -4.29 -5.24 -2.15
CA LEU A 186 -3.86 -6.55 -2.63
C LEU A 186 -2.42 -6.85 -2.19
N ARG A 187 -2.26 -7.98 -1.51
CA ARG A 187 -0.96 -8.44 -1.03
C ARG A 187 -0.09 -8.96 -2.17
N ARG A 188 0.88 -8.16 -2.61
CA ARG A 188 1.83 -8.55 -3.68
C ARG A 188 3.13 -9.15 -3.16
N SER A 189 3.50 -8.85 -1.92
CA SER A 189 4.73 -9.32 -1.29
C SER A 189 4.53 -10.64 -0.54
N ALA A 190 5.52 -11.53 -0.62
CA ALA A 190 5.53 -12.82 0.08
C ALA A 190 5.84 -12.71 1.59
N VAL A 191 5.99 -11.49 2.12
CA VAL A 191 6.48 -11.24 3.48
C VAL A 191 5.31 -11.23 4.47
N SER A 192 5.24 -12.20 5.38
CA SER A 192 4.15 -12.34 6.34
C SER A 192 4.05 -11.19 7.36
N ILE A 193 2.81 -10.93 7.82
CA ILE A 193 2.53 -10.08 9.00
C ILE A 193 3.07 -10.80 10.25
N PHE A 194 3.63 -10.03 11.18
CA PHE A 194 4.08 -10.56 12.46
C PHE A 194 2.90 -11.03 13.32
N GLY A 195 3.06 -12.14 14.04
CA GLY A 195 2.00 -12.71 14.88
C GLY A 195 0.93 -13.49 14.11
N TYR A 196 0.96 -13.49 12.77
CA TYR A 196 0.05 -14.29 11.95
C TYR A 196 0.64 -15.67 11.68
N MET A 197 0.18 -16.70 12.40
CA MET A 197 0.68 -18.07 12.25
C MET A 197 0.30 -18.66 10.87
N THR A 198 1.29 -18.79 10.00
CA THR A 198 1.18 -19.34 8.63
C THR A 198 0.79 -20.83 8.56
N TRP A 199 0.64 -21.53 9.69
CA TRP A 199 0.52 -22.99 9.73
C TRP A 199 -0.85 -23.53 9.33
N PHE A 200 -1.93 -22.77 9.46
CA PHE A 200 -3.28 -23.22 9.09
C PHE A 200 -3.75 -22.79 7.69
N GLU A 201 -3.11 -21.78 7.09
CA GLU A 201 -3.64 -21.14 5.88
C GLU A 201 -2.99 -21.58 4.55
N PHE A 202 -1.93 -22.39 4.58
CA PHE A 202 -1.30 -22.86 3.35
C PHE A 202 -2.22 -23.74 2.47
N ASN A 203 -3.34 -24.26 3.04
CA ASN A 203 -4.28 -25.11 2.31
C ASN A 203 -5.65 -24.48 2.03
N PHE A 204 -6.01 -23.30 2.58
CA PHE A 204 -7.40 -22.79 2.50
C PHE A 204 -7.56 -21.41 1.83
N VAL A 205 -6.48 -20.62 1.69
CA VAL A 205 -6.62 -19.17 1.37
C VAL A 205 -6.43 -18.84 -0.11
N GLN A 206 -6.08 -19.81 -0.95
CA GLN A 206 -5.82 -19.52 -2.36
C GLN A 206 -7.08 -19.20 -3.18
N GLU A 207 -8.29 -19.43 -2.64
CA GLU A 207 -9.54 -19.36 -3.41
C GLU A 207 -10.63 -18.41 -2.88
N THR A 208 -10.47 -17.75 -1.71
CA THR A 208 -11.61 -17.06 -1.07
C THR A 208 -11.43 -15.61 -0.61
N ARG A 209 -10.23 -15.01 -0.62
CA ARG A 209 -10.10 -13.56 -0.36
C ARG A 209 -10.01 -12.77 -1.68
N THR A 210 -11.17 -12.53 -2.29
CA THR A 210 -11.31 -11.55 -3.38
C THR A 210 -11.31 -10.11 -2.86
N ASP A 211 -11.60 -9.92 -1.57
CA ASP A 211 -11.43 -8.64 -0.89
C ASP A 211 -10.00 -8.56 -0.32
N GLY A 212 -9.32 -7.45 -0.61
CA GLY A 212 -7.98 -7.16 -0.13
C GLY A 212 -7.93 -6.98 1.40
N ASP A 213 -6.74 -6.78 1.93
CA ASP A 213 -6.54 -6.49 3.35
C ASP A 213 -6.76 -4.98 3.62
N PRO A 214 -7.78 -4.56 4.39
CA PRO A 214 -8.15 -3.15 4.53
C PRO A 214 -7.05 -2.26 5.12
N GLU A 215 -6.19 -2.81 5.97
CA GLU A 215 -5.07 -2.07 6.60
C GLU A 215 -3.78 -2.13 5.77
N LEU A 216 -3.78 -2.83 4.63
CA LEU A 216 -2.63 -2.89 3.73
C LEU A 216 -2.66 -1.72 2.75
N LEU A 217 -1.56 -0.99 2.66
CA LEU A 217 -1.36 0.02 1.63
C LEU A 217 -0.11 -0.31 0.79
N ASP A 218 -0.31 -0.82 -0.42
CA ASP A 218 0.75 -1.11 -1.38
C ASP A 218 0.79 -0.07 -2.50
N ASP A 219 1.76 0.84 -2.42
CA ASP A 219 2.03 1.87 -3.43
C ASP A 219 3.23 1.54 -4.33
N THR A 220 3.66 0.28 -4.37
CA THR A 220 4.86 -0.17 -5.08
C THR A 220 4.88 0.27 -6.56
N GLU A 221 3.74 0.27 -7.25
CA GLU A 221 3.65 0.74 -8.64
C GLU A 221 4.00 2.22 -8.77
N PHE A 222 3.50 3.05 -7.85
CA PHE A 222 3.79 4.49 -7.83
C PHE A 222 5.27 4.73 -7.50
N TYR A 223 5.80 4.06 -6.48
CA TYR A 223 7.22 4.13 -6.12
C TYR A 223 8.14 3.73 -7.28
N GLN A 224 7.80 2.65 -7.99
CA GLN A 224 8.56 2.20 -9.17
C GLN A 224 8.52 3.23 -10.30
N GLN A 225 7.37 3.87 -10.53
CA GLN A 225 7.26 4.94 -11.52
C GLN A 225 8.15 6.14 -11.17
N LEU A 226 8.20 6.54 -9.89
CA LEU A 226 9.09 7.60 -9.42
C LEU A 226 10.58 7.24 -9.59
N LEU A 227 10.96 5.99 -9.28
CA LEU A 227 12.32 5.51 -9.53
C LEU A 227 12.67 5.52 -11.01
N LYS A 228 11.74 5.06 -11.87
CA LYS A 228 11.93 5.06 -13.32
C LYS A 228 12.24 6.46 -13.83
N GLU A 229 11.39 7.41 -13.49
CA GLU A 229 11.52 8.80 -13.92
C GLU A 229 12.83 9.40 -13.39
N PHE A 230 13.19 9.13 -12.13
CA PHE A 230 14.47 9.56 -11.57
C PHE A 230 15.67 9.08 -12.40
N PHE A 231 15.74 7.78 -12.70
CA PHE A 231 16.84 7.22 -13.49
C PHE A 231 16.88 7.80 -14.91
N GLU A 232 15.72 8.02 -15.54
CA GLU A 232 15.64 8.68 -16.84
C GLU A 232 16.16 10.13 -16.79
N THR A 233 16.00 10.84 -15.67
CA THR A 233 16.57 12.20 -15.52
C THR A 233 18.08 12.23 -15.30
N VAL A 234 18.67 11.18 -14.72
CA VAL A 234 20.10 11.09 -14.43
C VAL A 234 20.87 10.59 -15.65
N ASP A 235 20.34 9.57 -16.33
CA ASP A 235 20.95 9.00 -17.53
C ASP A 235 19.86 8.53 -18.50
N PRO A 236 19.64 9.27 -19.61
CA PRO A 236 18.67 8.90 -20.65
C PRO A 236 18.92 7.53 -21.27
N THR A 237 20.17 7.04 -21.25
CA THR A 237 20.57 5.73 -21.79
C THR A 237 20.35 4.59 -20.79
N SER A 238 20.10 4.90 -19.51
CA SER A 238 19.84 3.92 -18.45
C SER A 238 18.38 3.45 -18.39
N SER A 239 17.49 4.05 -19.19
CA SER A 239 16.05 3.75 -19.24
C SER A 239 15.75 2.26 -19.44
N GLU A 240 16.47 1.58 -20.34
CA GLU A 240 16.31 0.13 -20.54
C GLU A 240 16.76 -0.68 -19.33
N LYS A 241 17.92 -0.35 -18.73
CA LYS A 241 18.45 -1.08 -17.56
C LYS A 241 17.55 -0.92 -16.33
N ALA A 242 17.06 0.30 -16.08
CA ALA A 242 16.08 0.58 -15.03
C ALA A 242 14.77 -0.18 -15.28
N PHE A 243 14.27 -0.17 -16.52
CA PHE A 243 13.07 -0.93 -16.91
C PHE A 243 13.23 -2.44 -16.71
N TYR A 244 14.38 -3.01 -17.09
CA TYR A 244 14.68 -4.43 -16.87
C TYR A 244 14.81 -4.80 -15.38
N ALA A 245 15.39 -3.92 -14.56
CA ALA A 245 15.45 -4.12 -13.11
C ALA A 245 14.05 -4.11 -12.48
N MET A 246 13.19 -3.15 -12.84
CA MET A 246 11.80 -3.09 -12.38
C MET A 246 11.01 -4.34 -12.79
N LYS A 247 11.15 -4.79 -14.05
CA LYS A 247 10.45 -6.00 -14.54
C LYS A 247 10.90 -7.27 -13.81
N ARG A 248 12.12 -7.31 -13.28
CA ARG A 248 12.63 -8.44 -12.47
C ARG A 248 12.12 -8.42 -11.03
N MET A 249 11.84 -7.24 -10.47
CA MET A 249 11.31 -7.10 -9.10
C MET A 249 9.82 -7.44 -9.00
N GLN A 250 9.09 -7.43 -10.11
CA GLN A 250 7.70 -7.89 -10.14
C GLN A 250 7.67 -9.42 -9.92
N PRO A 251 7.11 -9.92 -8.80
CA PRO A 251 6.99 -11.35 -8.59
C PRO A 251 6.12 -11.91 -9.71
N LYS A 252 6.72 -12.77 -10.55
CA LYS A 252 5.93 -13.49 -11.55
C LYS A 252 4.86 -14.26 -10.79
N LYS A 253 3.59 -13.95 -11.05
CA LYS A 253 2.41 -14.70 -10.54
C LYS A 253 2.48 -16.13 -11.08
N ARG A 254 3.39 -16.93 -10.55
CA ARG A 254 3.45 -18.36 -10.82
C ARG A 254 2.41 -18.98 -9.91
N LYS A 255 1.33 -19.48 -10.49
CA LYS A 255 0.36 -20.32 -9.79
C LYS A 255 1.18 -21.39 -9.08
N ILE A 256 1.08 -21.46 -7.75
CA ILE A 256 1.75 -22.50 -6.97
C ILE A 256 1.01 -23.79 -7.31
N VAL A 257 1.49 -24.48 -8.33
CA VAL A 257 0.96 -25.79 -8.73
C VAL A 257 1.58 -26.81 -7.78
N ASP A 258 0.74 -27.55 -7.06
CA ASP A 258 1.17 -28.66 -6.23
C ASP A 258 1.82 -29.74 -7.13
N ARG A 259 3.15 -29.70 -7.24
CA ARG A 259 3.91 -30.64 -8.06
C ARG A 259 3.83 -32.07 -7.54
N ARG A 260 3.50 -32.26 -6.24
CA ARG A 260 3.27 -33.58 -5.63
C ARG A 260 1.86 -34.11 -5.87
N ALA A 261 0.91 -33.27 -6.26
CA ALA A 261 -0.41 -33.74 -6.67
C ALA A 261 -0.36 -34.56 -7.98
N SER A 262 0.66 -34.35 -8.81
CA SER A 262 0.90 -35.18 -9.98
C SER A 262 1.38 -36.59 -9.57
N LYS A 263 0.83 -37.63 -10.20
CA LYS A 263 1.25 -39.03 -10.03
C LYS A 263 1.05 -39.63 -8.61
N SER A 264 -0.04 -39.26 -7.94
CA SER A 264 -0.50 -39.89 -6.68
C SER A 264 0.49 -39.83 -5.50
N ARG A 265 1.39 -38.83 -5.47
CA ARG A 265 2.34 -38.64 -4.35
C ARG A 265 1.72 -37.87 -3.17
N LYS A 266 0.47 -37.42 -3.31
CA LYS A 266 -0.35 -36.79 -2.26
C LYS A 266 -1.66 -37.54 -2.16
N ILE A 267 -2.05 -37.91 -0.94
CA ILE A 267 -3.35 -38.55 -0.68
C ILE A 267 -4.44 -37.52 -0.98
N ARG A 268 -5.43 -37.93 -1.77
CA ARG A 268 -6.60 -37.12 -2.11
C ARG A 268 -7.84 -37.84 -1.60
N TYR A 269 -8.64 -37.14 -0.81
CA TYR A 269 -9.91 -37.66 -0.30
C TYR A 269 -11.00 -37.44 -1.35
N HIS A 270 -10.97 -38.25 -2.41
CA HIS A 270 -12.06 -38.33 -3.39
C HIS A 270 -12.76 -39.67 -3.27
N VAL A 271 -14.09 -39.65 -3.33
CA VAL A 271 -14.90 -40.86 -3.38
C VAL A 271 -14.69 -41.52 -4.75
N HIS A 272 -14.18 -42.74 -4.75
CA HIS A 272 -14.03 -43.55 -5.97
C HIS A 272 -15.25 -44.44 -6.13
N GLU A 273 -16.18 -44.07 -7.00
CA GLU A 273 -17.49 -44.75 -7.18
C GLU A 273 -17.38 -46.27 -7.37
N LYS A 274 -16.36 -46.75 -8.09
CA LYS A 274 -16.13 -48.18 -8.36
C LYS A 274 -15.80 -49.02 -7.13
N ILE A 275 -15.31 -48.41 -6.06
CA ILE A 275 -14.96 -49.11 -4.81
C ILE A 275 -15.93 -48.79 -3.67
N VAL A 276 -16.93 -47.93 -3.92
CA VAL A 276 -18.05 -47.74 -3.00
C VAL A 276 -18.83 -49.06 -2.92
N ASN A 277 -19.16 -49.49 -1.72
CA ASN A 277 -19.85 -50.77 -1.46
C ASN A 277 -19.10 -52.03 -1.93
N PHE A 278 -17.78 -51.97 -2.11
CA PHE A 278 -16.98 -53.12 -2.55
C PHE A 278 -17.05 -54.32 -1.58
N MET A 279 -17.12 -54.05 -0.27
CA MET A 279 -17.28 -55.08 0.76
C MET A 279 -18.23 -54.60 1.86
N ALA A 280 -19.08 -55.49 2.34
CA ALA A 280 -19.87 -55.26 3.54
C ALA A 280 -18.97 -55.36 4.79
N PRO A 281 -19.16 -54.50 5.80
CA PRO A 281 -18.38 -54.56 7.03
C PRO A 281 -18.67 -55.88 7.76
N LYS A 282 -17.62 -56.63 8.08
CA LYS A 282 -17.71 -57.81 8.94
C LYS A 282 -17.37 -57.39 10.37
N PRO A 283 -18.25 -57.60 11.35
CA PRO A 283 -17.95 -57.26 12.74
C PRO A 283 -16.75 -58.07 13.21
N MET A 284 -15.73 -57.39 13.72
CA MET A 284 -14.61 -58.03 14.38
C MET A 284 -15.01 -58.38 15.80
N ASN A 285 -15.06 -59.67 16.12
CA ASN A 285 -15.23 -60.11 17.51
C ASN A 285 -13.90 -59.90 18.25
N LEU A 286 -13.80 -58.77 18.94
CA LEU A 286 -12.66 -58.51 19.80
C LEU A 286 -12.68 -59.48 20.98
N PRO A 287 -11.54 -60.12 21.32
CA PRO A 287 -11.49 -60.99 22.48
C PRO A 287 -11.74 -60.15 23.76
N PRO A 288 -12.39 -60.72 24.80
CA PRO A 288 -12.78 -59.97 26.01
C PRO A 288 -11.62 -59.28 26.75
N MET A 289 -10.40 -59.77 26.53
CA MET A 289 -9.16 -59.24 27.11
C MET A 289 -8.58 -58.04 26.35
N ALA A 290 -9.02 -57.76 25.11
CA ALA A 290 -8.45 -56.73 24.26
C ALA A 290 -8.54 -55.31 24.85
N PRO A 291 -9.66 -54.87 25.45
CA PRO A 291 -9.74 -53.53 26.05
C PRO A 291 -8.72 -53.34 27.18
N LYS A 292 -8.59 -54.33 28.07
CA LYS A 292 -7.61 -54.31 29.18
C LYS A 292 -6.17 -54.33 28.69
N LEU A 293 -5.91 -55.01 27.57
CA LEU A 293 -4.60 -55.05 26.93
C LEU A 293 -4.24 -53.70 26.32
N PHE A 294 -5.18 -53.05 25.61
CA PHE A 294 -4.96 -51.73 25.00
C PHE A 294 -4.78 -50.63 26.04
N GLU A 295 -5.50 -50.70 27.15
CA GLU A 295 -5.33 -49.78 28.30
C GLU A 295 -3.92 -49.84 28.88
N ASN A 296 -3.25 -51.00 28.85
CA ASN A 296 -1.94 -51.21 29.47
C ASN A 296 -0.81 -51.43 28.45
N LEU A 297 -1.04 -51.17 27.16
CA LEU A 297 -0.14 -51.56 26.06
C LEU A 297 1.27 -50.97 26.20
N PHE A 298 1.37 -49.77 26.79
CA PHE A 298 2.64 -49.05 27.01
C PHE A 298 2.92 -48.79 28.50
N GLY A 299 2.23 -49.47 29.41
CA GLY A 299 2.49 -49.39 30.85
C GLY A 299 2.08 -48.07 31.53
N LEU A 300 1.32 -47.20 30.85
CA LEU A 300 0.76 -45.99 31.45
C LEU A 300 -0.53 -46.34 32.20
N ARG A 301 -0.47 -46.42 33.53
CA ARG A 301 -1.68 -46.46 34.36
C ARG A 301 -2.47 -45.18 34.14
N THR A 302 -3.50 -45.21 33.29
CA THR A 302 -4.50 -44.14 33.26
C THR A 302 -5.26 -44.18 34.57
N GLN A 303 -5.01 -43.21 35.46
CA GLN A 303 -5.91 -42.94 36.57
C GLN A 303 -7.28 -42.63 35.96
N LYS A 304 -8.26 -43.53 36.13
CA LYS A 304 -9.66 -43.23 35.84
C LYS A 304 -10.07 -42.07 36.73
N SER A 305 -10.26 -40.88 36.16
CA SER A 305 -11.00 -39.82 36.85
C SER A 305 -12.43 -40.33 37.02
N SER A 306 -12.84 -40.50 38.27
CA SER A 306 -14.22 -40.69 38.65
C SER A 306 -15.00 -39.42 38.31
N ALA A 307 -15.63 -39.40 37.14
CA ALA A 307 -16.72 -38.47 36.86
C ALA A 307 -18.03 -39.25 37.08
N GLU A 308 -18.82 -38.68 37.98
CA GLU A 308 -19.92 -39.30 38.70
C GLU A 308 -21.13 -39.65 37.82
N VAL A 309 -21.87 -40.61 38.37
CA VAL A 309 -23.27 -40.92 38.06
C VAL A 309 -24.13 -39.68 38.29
N SER A 310 -24.88 -39.27 37.26
CA SER A 310 -26.24 -38.72 37.36
C SER A 310 -26.95 -38.98 36.04
#